data_AF-A0A0X8CQI9-F1
#
_entry.id   AF-A0A0X8CQI9-F1
#
_cell.length_a   1.000
_cell.length_b   1.000
_cell.length_c   1.000
_cell.angle_alpha   90.00
_cell.angle_beta   90.00
_cell.angle_gamma   90.00
#
_symmetry.space_group_name_H-M   'P 1'
#
loop_
_entity.id
_entity.type
_entity.pdbx_description
1 polymer ?
#
loop_
_entity_poly.entity_id
_entity_poly.type
_entity_poly.pdbx_seq_one_letter_code
_entity_poly.pdbx_strand_id
1 'polypeptide(L)'
;MERRSTKHGNSGDHWLDDACRGSLEGFGTRDIGFFELCSKFDSIEIWVDPRPNDQLVLVWLLDLLRPYKEITTKLSLVHTDDHVAHYPPESVAKWKLPAFKVTENHLVLARRAWQAYRAETPKPCFDLLMTDLTILPRLRPALIALLEELPDNVTGLGASEMDILDFVNDGHTDPRRVTEACWLRDVFDEDDAREALLELGAYSAPPILLGDPAFNNEDRYFGRSEWKVTLTELGRSIFAREDDMWRHNRIYRWWGGTELTNEKLWRWDRESRSLVAP
;
A
#
# COMPACT_ATOMS: atom_id res chain seq x y z
N MET A 1 -14.26 -10.50 -11.08
CA MET A 1 -14.24 -11.58 -10.06
C MET A 1 -15.25 -12.66 -10.46
N GLU A 2 -14.87 -13.46 -11.45
CA GLU A 2 -15.71 -14.52 -12.00
C GLU A 2 -15.47 -15.84 -11.27
N ARG A 3 -16.22 -16.89 -11.63
CA ARG A 3 -15.88 -18.26 -11.20
C ARG A 3 -14.52 -18.68 -11.76
N ARG A 4 -13.84 -19.57 -11.04
CA ARG A 4 -12.61 -20.19 -11.55
C ARG A 4 -12.88 -20.91 -12.87
N SER A 5 -11.94 -20.77 -13.79
CA SER A 5 -12.01 -21.28 -15.16
C SER A 5 -10.60 -21.43 -15.71
N THR A 6 -10.45 -21.89 -16.94
CA THR A 6 -9.14 -22.02 -17.62
C THR A 6 -8.39 -20.69 -17.77
N LYS A 7 -9.04 -19.54 -17.56
CA LYS A 7 -8.40 -18.21 -17.51
C LYS A 7 -7.62 -17.96 -16.22
N HIS A 8 -7.86 -18.75 -15.18
CA HIS A 8 -7.25 -18.63 -13.86
C HIS A 8 -6.22 -19.75 -13.67
N GLY A 9 -5.22 -19.77 -14.54
CA GLY A 9 -4.28 -20.89 -14.66
C GLY A 9 -3.12 -20.83 -13.66
N ASN A 10 -2.81 -19.63 -13.15
CA ASN A 10 -1.73 -19.39 -12.20
C ASN A 10 -2.27 -19.07 -10.81
N SER A 11 -1.44 -19.25 -9.79
CA SER A 11 -1.73 -18.79 -8.43
C SER A 11 -1.80 -17.26 -8.42
N GLY A 12 -2.84 -16.70 -7.79
CA GLY A 12 -3.11 -15.26 -7.71
C GLY A 12 -4.06 -14.76 -8.81
N ASP A 13 -4.35 -15.57 -9.83
CA ASP A 13 -5.28 -15.18 -10.89
C ASP A 13 -6.73 -15.11 -10.39
N HIS A 14 -7.09 -15.96 -9.41
CA HIS A 14 -8.42 -16.02 -8.84
C HIS A 14 -8.47 -15.36 -7.45
N TRP A 15 -9.56 -14.66 -7.16
CA TRP A 15 -9.76 -13.89 -5.91
C TRP A 15 -9.72 -14.73 -4.61
N LEU A 16 -9.65 -16.06 -4.70
CA LEU A 16 -9.55 -16.99 -3.58
C LEU A 16 -8.19 -17.68 -3.47
N ASP A 17 -7.22 -17.35 -4.33
CA ASP A 17 -5.92 -18.02 -4.32
C ASP A 17 -5.15 -17.76 -3.03
N ASP A 18 -5.32 -16.56 -2.46
CA ASP A 18 -4.68 -16.16 -1.20
C ASP A 18 -5.61 -16.30 0.02
N ALA A 19 -6.81 -16.86 -0.17
CA ALA A 19 -7.75 -17.10 0.92
C ALA A 19 -7.35 -18.36 1.72
N CYS A 20 -7.32 -18.25 3.05
CA CYS A 20 -7.07 -19.38 3.96
C CYS A 20 -7.98 -20.57 3.65
N ARG A 21 -7.41 -21.78 3.56
CA ARG A 21 -8.11 -22.98 3.05
C ARG A 21 -9.44 -23.32 3.76
N GLY A 22 -9.61 -22.90 5.02
CA GLY A 22 -10.79 -23.16 5.84
C GLY A 22 -11.85 -22.03 5.86
N SER A 23 -11.57 -20.85 5.29
CA SER A 23 -12.47 -19.68 5.39
C SER A 23 -13.81 -19.84 4.65
N LEU A 24 -13.90 -20.83 3.76
CA LEU A 24 -15.10 -21.11 2.94
C LEU A 24 -15.68 -22.51 3.18
N GLU A 25 -15.23 -23.23 4.21
CA GLU A 25 -15.83 -24.52 4.56
C GLU A 25 -17.33 -24.35 4.79
N GLY A 26 -18.15 -25.04 3.99
CA GLY A 26 -19.61 -24.94 4.02
C GLY A 26 -20.25 -23.95 3.04
N PHE A 27 -19.49 -23.08 2.36
CA PHE A 27 -20.04 -22.04 1.47
C PHE A 27 -19.87 -22.31 -0.03
N GLY A 28 -19.04 -23.29 -0.43
CA GLY A 28 -18.85 -23.71 -1.81
C GLY A 28 -17.47 -24.25 -2.11
N THR A 29 -17.18 -24.51 -3.40
CA THR A 29 -15.83 -24.87 -3.88
C THR A 29 -14.94 -23.64 -3.97
N ARG A 30 -13.62 -23.83 -4.17
CA ARG A 30 -12.66 -22.75 -4.50
C ARG A 30 -12.87 -22.09 -5.86
N ASP A 31 -13.98 -22.42 -6.52
CA ASP A 31 -14.33 -21.97 -7.86
C ASP A 31 -15.48 -20.96 -7.84
N ILE A 32 -16.07 -20.68 -6.67
CA ILE A 32 -17.16 -19.72 -6.56
C ILE A 32 -16.68 -18.30 -6.92
N GLY A 33 -17.48 -17.61 -7.73
CA GLY A 33 -17.24 -16.20 -8.05
C GLY A 33 -17.63 -15.31 -6.88
N PHE A 34 -16.93 -14.19 -6.70
CA PHE A 34 -17.18 -13.28 -5.59
C PHE A 34 -18.63 -12.78 -5.52
N PHE A 35 -19.21 -12.37 -6.66
CA PHE A 35 -20.60 -11.90 -6.73
C PHE A 35 -21.62 -13.01 -6.41
N GLU A 36 -21.31 -14.25 -6.79
CA GLU A 36 -22.15 -15.40 -6.46
C GLU A 36 -22.12 -15.70 -4.97
N LEU A 37 -20.93 -15.62 -4.35
CA LEU A 37 -20.80 -15.75 -2.90
C LEU A 37 -21.62 -14.68 -2.18
N CYS A 38 -21.49 -13.41 -2.57
CA CYS A 38 -22.26 -12.30 -1.99
C CYS A 38 -23.78 -12.53 -2.09
N SER A 39 -24.23 -13.14 -3.19
CA SER A 39 -25.66 -13.38 -3.43
C SER A 39 -26.28 -14.39 -2.45
N LYS A 40 -25.47 -15.27 -1.82
CA LYS A 40 -25.93 -16.27 -0.85
C LYS A 40 -26.30 -15.72 0.52
N PHE A 41 -25.93 -14.49 0.82
CA PHE A 41 -26.14 -13.87 2.12
C PHE A 41 -27.20 -12.77 2.06
N ASP A 42 -27.98 -12.62 3.12
CA ASP A 42 -28.94 -11.52 3.26
C ASP A 42 -28.28 -10.22 3.78
N SER A 43 -27.14 -10.35 4.45
CA SER A 43 -26.32 -9.25 4.97
C SER A 43 -24.83 -9.58 4.86
N ILE A 44 -24.01 -8.57 4.56
CA ILE A 44 -22.56 -8.71 4.42
C ILE A 44 -21.91 -7.56 5.20
N GLU A 45 -20.98 -7.89 6.10
CA GLU A 45 -20.19 -6.91 6.83
C GLU A 45 -18.76 -6.90 6.28
N ILE A 46 -18.28 -5.73 5.91
CA ILE A 46 -16.89 -5.50 5.51
C ILE A 46 -16.18 -4.91 6.71
N TRP A 47 -15.26 -5.68 7.28
CA TRP A 47 -14.38 -5.25 8.35
C TRP A 47 -13.14 -4.62 7.73
N VAL A 48 -12.88 -3.35 8.05
CA VAL A 48 -11.87 -2.54 7.36
C VAL A 48 -10.80 -2.11 8.36
N ASP A 49 -9.61 -2.67 8.17
CA ASP A 49 -8.40 -2.33 8.91
C ASP A 49 -7.92 -0.89 8.60
N PRO A 50 -7.17 -0.24 9.52
CA PRO A 50 -6.90 1.19 9.42
C PRO A 50 -5.83 1.58 8.39
N ARG A 51 -5.12 0.63 7.78
CA ARG A 51 -3.95 0.95 6.94
C ARG A 51 -4.32 1.63 5.63
N PRO A 52 -3.40 2.41 5.04
CA PRO A 52 -3.55 2.98 3.70
C PRO A 52 -4.02 1.98 2.63
N ASN A 53 -3.39 0.80 2.56
CA ASN A 53 -3.77 -0.21 1.56
C ASN A 53 -5.18 -0.77 1.78
N ASP A 54 -5.59 -1.02 3.04
CA ASP A 54 -6.93 -1.49 3.37
C ASP A 54 -8.01 -0.47 2.95
N GLN A 55 -7.72 0.82 3.10
CA GLN A 55 -8.61 1.89 2.62
C GLN A 55 -8.67 1.97 1.09
N LEU A 56 -7.56 1.72 0.38
CA LEU A 56 -7.56 1.62 -1.08
C LEU A 56 -8.40 0.43 -1.57
N VAL A 57 -8.22 -0.74 -0.95
CA VAL A 57 -9.02 -1.93 -1.25
C VAL A 57 -10.50 -1.66 -0.99
N LEU A 58 -10.85 -0.97 0.10
CA LEU A 58 -12.23 -0.58 0.39
C LEU A 58 -12.83 0.29 -0.72
N VAL A 59 -12.16 1.38 -1.12
CA VAL A 59 -12.72 2.29 -2.14
C VAL A 59 -12.79 1.63 -3.52
N TRP A 60 -11.82 0.78 -3.85
CA TRP A 60 -11.87 -0.06 -5.04
C TRP A 60 -13.07 -1.01 -5.02
N LEU A 61 -13.26 -1.74 -3.91
CA LEU A 61 -14.34 -2.71 -3.77
C LEU A 61 -15.71 -2.04 -3.88
N LEU A 62 -15.89 -0.89 -3.23
CA LEU A 62 -17.14 -0.13 -3.30
C LEU A 62 -17.40 0.44 -4.71
N ASP A 63 -16.38 0.95 -5.42
CA ASP A 63 -16.56 1.39 -6.82
C ASP A 63 -16.91 0.20 -7.74
N LEU A 64 -16.27 -0.95 -7.52
CA LEU A 64 -16.52 -2.19 -8.26
C LEU A 64 -17.94 -2.71 -8.05
N LEU A 65 -18.44 -2.70 -6.80
CA LEU A 65 -19.76 -3.20 -6.44
C LEU A 65 -20.91 -2.24 -6.78
N ARG A 66 -20.61 -0.95 -7.01
CA ARG A 66 -21.59 0.11 -7.25
C ARG A 66 -22.70 -0.23 -8.28
N PRO A 67 -22.44 -0.92 -9.41
CA PRO A 67 -23.49 -1.28 -10.36
C PRO A 67 -24.48 -2.34 -9.84
N TYR A 68 -24.12 -3.09 -8.80
CA TYR A 68 -24.82 -4.28 -8.31
C TYR A 68 -25.63 -3.95 -7.05
N LYS A 69 -26.80 -3.33 -7.25
CA LYS A 69 -27.63 -2.83 -6.15
C LYS A 69 -28.03 -3.92 -5.17
N GLU A 70 -28.34 -5.11 -5.67
CA GLU A 70 -28.68 -6.30 -4.90
C GLU A 70 -27.60 -6.74 -3.90
N ILE A 71 -26.34 -6.39 -4.15
CA ILE A 71 -25.23 -6.61 -3.22
C ILE A 71 -25.05 -5.38 -2.34
N THR A 72 -24.96 -4.18 -2.91
CA THR A 72 -24.68 -2.96 -2.15
C THR A 72 -25.70 -2.68 -1.03
N THR A 73 -26.98 -3.04 -1.20
CA THR A 73 -28.01 -2.90 -0.16
C THR A 73 -27.80 -3.81 1.04
N LYS A 74 -27.00 -4.87 0.88
CA LYS A 74 -26.67 -5.84 1.94
C LYS A 74 -25.44 -5.43 2.75
N LEU A 75 -24.62 -4.53 2.22
CA LEU A 75 -23.33 -4.15 2.79
C LEU A 75 -23.48 -3.27 4.03
N SER A 76 -22.67 -3.57 5.04
CA SER A 76 -22.34 -2.68 6.16
C SER A 76 -20.83 -2.60 6.30
N LEU A 77 -20.32 -1.47 6.79
CA LEU A 77 -18.91 -1.25 7.11
C LEU A 77 -18.69 -1.30 8.61
N VAL A 78 -17.67 -2.02 9.04
CA VAL A 78 -17.14 -2.01 10.40
C VAL A 78 -15.72 -1.45 10.32
N HIS A 79 -15.53 -0.24 10.81
CA HIS A 79 -14.22 0.38 10.88
C HIS A 79 -13.51 -0.08 12.15
N THR A 80 -12.29 -0.57 12.01
CA THR A 80 -11.46 -0.98 13.15
C THR A 80 -10.37 0.05 13.41
N ASP A 81 -9.92 0.11 14.66
CA ASP A 81 -8.82 1.00 15.07
C ASP A 81 -7.46 0.29 15.00
N ASP A 82 -7.45 -1.01 14.79
CA ASP A 82 -6.27 -1.88 14.75
C ASP A 82 -6.56 -3.06 13.80
N HIS A 83 -5.51 -3.75 13.39
CA HIS A 83 -5.57 -4.86 12.44
C HIS A 83 -6.30 -6.04 13.04
N VAL A 84 -7.41 -6.43 12.43
CA VAL A 84 -8.23 -7.55 12.90
C VAL A 84 -7.40 -8.84 12.97
N ALA A 85 -6.49 -9.02 12.01
CA ALA A 85 -5.64 -10.20 11.91
C ALA A 85 -4.65 -10.37 13.08
N HIS A 86 -4.36 -9.33 13.86
CA HIS A 86 -3.49 -9.43 15.05
C HIS A 86 -4.18 -10.13 16.24
N TYR A 87 -5.49 -10.36 16.15
CA TYR A 87 -6.27 -10.89 17.26
C TYR A 87 -6.79 -12.30 16.96
N PRO A 88 -6.80 -13.20 17.95
CA PRO A 88 -7.45 -14.51 17.79
C PRO A 88 -8.95 -14.35 17.45
N PRO A 89 -9.53 -15.24 16.62
CA PRO A 89 -10.93 -15.16 16.23
C PRO A 89 -11.92 -15.07 17.41
N GLU A 90 -11.63 -15.74 18.52
CA GLU A 90 -12.47 -15.72 19.72
C GLU A 90 -12.44 -14.37 20.44
N SER A 91 -11.40 -13.57 20.21
CA SER A 91 -11.28 -12.20 20.73
C SER A 91 -12.03 -11.23 19.83
N VAL A 92 -11.85 -11.34 18.51
CA VAL A 92 -12.56 -10.52 17.51
C VAL A 92 -14.07 -10.72 17.61
N ALA A 93 -14.53 -11.96 17.81
CA ALA A 93 -15.95 -12.28 17.98
C ALA A 93 -16.62 -11.59 19.19
N LYS A 94 -15.83 -11.10 20.15
CA LYS A 94 -16.32 -10.36 21.33
C LYS A 94 -16.37 -8.85 21.10
N TRP A 95 -15.78 -8.35 20.02
CA TRP A 95 -15.77 -6.93 19.70
C TRP A 95 -17.20 -6.46 19.43
N LYS A 96 -17.55 -5.30 19.98
CA LYS A 96 -18.86 -4.67 19.83
C LYS A 96 -18.71 -3.35 19.08
N LEU A 97 -18.19 -3.45 17.87
CA LEU A 97 -18.02 -2.29 17.00
C LEU A 97 -19.32 -1.98 16.25
N PRO A 98 -19.62 -0.70 16.00
CA PRO A 98 -20.78 -0.31 15.21
C PRO A 98 -20.60 -0.71 13.74
N ALA A 99 -21.64 -1.29 13.16
CA ALA A 99 -21.73 -1.54 11.72
C ALA A 99 -22.59 -0.44 11.06
N PHE A 100 -22.01 0.26 10.09
CA PHE A 100 -22.68 1.34 9.38
C PHE A 100 -23.15 0.86 8.02
N LYS A 101 -24.44 1.06 7.69
CA LYS A 101 -24.95 0.67 6.37
C LYS A 101 -24.27 1.47 5.27
N VAL A 102 -23.84 0.77 4.22
CA VAL A 102 -23.33 1.41 3.00
C VAL A 102 -24.49 2.17 2.35
N THR A 103 -24.24 3.42 2.00
CA THR A 103 -25.19 4.32 1.33
C THR A 103 -24.65 4.76 -0.02
N GLU A 104 -25.48 5.37 -0.85
CA GLU A 104 -25.05 5.93 -2.14
C GLU A 104 -23.87 6.92 -1.97
N ASN A 105 -23.83 7.69 -0.88
CA ASN A 105 -22.74 8.61 -0.60
C ASN A 105 -21.39 7.89 -0.40
N HIS A 106 -21.39 6.69 0.21
CA HIS A 106 -20.17 5.89 0.33
C HIS A 106 -19.69 5.45 -1.06
N LEU A 107 -20.60 4.97 -1.92
CA LEU A 107 -20.28 4.50 -3.28
C LEU A 107 -19.77 5.64 -4.17
N VAL A 108 -20.39 6.83 -4.08
CA VAL A 108 -19.95 8.03 -4.81
C VAL A 108 -18.56 8.47 -4.34
N LEU A 109 -18.31 8.51 -3.03
CA LEU A 109 -17.00 8.89 -2.52
C LEU A 109 -15.92 7.86 -2.90
N ALA A 110 -16.21 6.57 -2.73
CA ALA A 110 -15.31 5.49 -3.10
C ALA A 110 -14.91 5.56 -4.57
N ARG A 111 -15.87 5.76 -5.48
CA ARG A 111 -15.59 5.98 -6.90
C ARG A 111 -14.65 7.18 -7.11
N ARG A 112 -14.95 8.32 -6.49
CA ARG A 112 -14.12 9.52 -6.65
C ARG A 112 -12.69 9.28 -6.18
N ALA A 113 -12.52 8.63 -5.03
CA ALA A 113 -11.22 8.27 -4.47
C ALA A 113 -10.45 7.31 -5.39
N TRP A 114 -11.10 6.23 -5.83
CA TRP A 114 -10.47 5.23 -6.70
C TRP A 114 -10.04 5.81 -8.05
N GLN A 115 -10.89 6.64 -8.68
CA GLN A 115 -10.55 7.30 -9.93
C GLN A 115 -9.44 8.34 -9.75
N ALA A 116 -9.41 9.04 -8.62
CA ALA A 116 -8.37 10.01 -8.33
C ALA A 116 -6.99 9.37 -8.11
N TYR A 117 -6.93 8.23 -7.41
CA TYR A 117 -5.69 7.48 -7.23
C TYR A 117 -5.17 6.88 -8.55
N ARG A 118 -6.08 6.52 -9.46
CA ARG A 118 -5.76 6.00 -10.80
C ARG A 118 -5.56 7.06 -11.88
N ALA A 119 -5.60 8.34 -11.52
CA ALA A 119 -5.40 9.41 -12.49
C ALA A 119 -3.94 9.48 -12.95
N GLU A 120 -3.73 10.02 -14.16
CA GLU A 120 -2.40 10.20 -14.77
C GLU A 120 -1.49 11.18 -14.01
N THR A 121 -2.04 11.91 -13.05
CA THR A 121 -1.30 12.80 -12.15
C THR A 121 -1.84 12.64 -10.72
N PRO A 122 -1.05 12.95 -9.67
CA PRO A 122 -1.52 12.85 -8.29
C PRO A 122 -2.45 14.00 -7.89
N LYS A 123 -2.63 15.01 -8.76
CA LYS A 123 -3.44 16.19 -8.47
C LYS A 123 -4.87 15.89 -8.04
N PRO A 124 -5.64 15.00 -8.71
CA PRO A 124 -6.99 14.66 -8.25
C PRO A 124 -7.01 14.01 -6.86
N CYS A 125 -5.98 13.22 -6.53
CA CYS A 125 -5.84 12.63 -5.20
C CYS A 125 -5.57 13.70 -4.14
N PHE A 126 -4.67 14.64 -4.44
CA PHE A 126 -4.42 15.81 -3.58
C PHE A 126 -5.67 16.68 -3.40
N ASP A 127 -6.39 16.99 -4.48
CA ASP A 127 -7.59 17.84 -4.44
C ASP A 127 -8.72 17.19 -3.60
N LEU A 128 -8.78 15.85 -3.52
CA LEU A 128 -9.73 15.17 -2.63
C LEU A 128 -9.51 15.48 -1.15
N LEU A 129 -8.28 15.80 -0.74
CA LEU A 129 -8.01 16.24 0.63
C LEU A 129 -8.73 17.54 0.97
N MET A 130 -9.19 18.32 0.00
CA MET A 130 -9.96 19.55 0.25
C MET A 130 -11.48 19.32 0.33
N THR A 131 -11.91 18.06 0.27
CA THR A 131 -13.33 17.68 0.28
C THR A 131 -13.70 16.96 1.57
N ASP A 132 -15.01 16.79 1.82
CA ASP A 132 -15.48 16.00 2.96
C ASP A 132 -15.30 14.50 2.71
N LEU A 133 -14.53 13.85 3.60
CA LEU A 133 -14.20 12.43 3.56
C LEU A 133 -14.71 11.68 4.80
N THR A 134 -15.47 12.33 5.69
CA THR A 134 -15.77 11.77 7.03
C THR A 134 -16.63 10.51 7.01
N ILE A 135 -17.35 10.26 5.91
CA ILE A 135 -18.12 9.03 5.71
C ILE A 135 -17.22 7.79 5.54
N LEU A 136 -15.94 7.99 5.19
CA LEU A 136 -14.87 6.98 5.19
C LEU A 136 -13.73 7.51 6.07
N PRO A 137 -13.83 7.39 7.41
CA PRO A 137 -13.03 8.18 8.36
C PRO A 137 -11.51 7.97 8.25
N ARG A 138 -11.07 6.79 7.79
CA ARG A 138 -9.65 6.45 7.61
C ARG A 138 -9.11 6.79 6.21
N LEU A 139 -9.96 7.21 5.28
CA LEU A 139 -9.54 7.51 3.91
C LEU A 139 -8.61 8.74 3.83
N ARG A 140 -8.89 9.80 4.58
CA ARG A 140 -8.03 11.00 4.58
C ARG A 140 -6.59 10.68 4.99
N PRO A 141 -6.31 10.07 6.16
CA PRO A 141 -4.94 9.73 6.54
C PRO A 141 -4.31 8.75 5.56
N ALA A 142 -5.06 7.78 5.01
CA ALA A 142 -4.57 6.89 3.96
C ALA A 142 -4.07 7.63 2.71
N LEU A 143 -4.86 8.59 2.18
CA LEU A 143 -4.47 9.37 1.01
C LEU A 143 -3.25 10.26 1.30
N ILE A 144 -3.11 10.79 2.52
CA ILE A 144 -1.93 11.55 2.93
C ILE A 144 -0.69 10.64 2.93
N ALA A 145 -0.76 9.46 3.56
CA ALA A 145 0.34 8.52 3.60
C ALA A 145 0.77 8.08 2.19
N LEU A 146 -0.20 7.84 1.29
CA LEU A 146 0.09 7.56 -0.12
C LEU A 146 0.80 8.73 -0.82
N LEU A 147 0.33 9.97 -0.63
CA LEU A 147 0.98 11.15 -1.22
C LEU A 147 2.41 11.35 -0.69
N GLU A 148 2.68 10.95 0.55
CA GLU A 148 4.03 10.98 1.12
C GLU A 148 4.99 9.98 0.46
N GLU A 149 4.49 8.96 -0.25
CA GLU A 149 5.30 8.05 -1.08
C GLU A 149 5.68 8.59 -2.46
N LEU A 150 5.13 9.76 -2.85
CA LEU A 150 5.71 10.49 -3.98
C LEU A 150 7.14 10.94 -3.61
N PRO A 151 8.04 11.07 -4.61
CA PRO A 151 9.38 11.61 -4.39
C PRO A 151 9.35 12.92 -3.58
N ASP A 152 10.10 13.00 -2.48
CA ASP A 152 10.25 14.23 -1.70
C ASP A 152 10.84 15.35 -2.57
N ASN A 153 10.44 16.60 -2.32
CA ASN A 153 10.92 17.75 -3.10
C ASN A 153 12.41 18.05 -2.89
N VAL A 154 13.02 17.60 -1.79
CA VAL A 154 14.44 17.79 -1.49
C VAL A 154 15.23 16.51 -1.75
N THR A 155 14.82 15.39 -1.16
CA THR A 155 15.62 14.14 -1.17
C THR A 155 15.33 13.25 -2.37
N GLY A 156 14.16 13.41 -3.01
CA GLY A 156 13.68 12.55 -4.09
C GLY A 156 13.15 11.19 -3.64
N LEU A 157 13.26 10.81 -2.36
CA LEU A 157 12.76 9.52 -1.88
C LEU A 157 11.31 9.60 -1.40
N GLY A 158 10.60 8.48 -1.52
CA GLY A 158 9.32 8.25 -0.84
C GLY A 158 9.50 8.21 0.68
N ALA A 159 8.39 8.19 1.41
CA ALA A 159 8.43 8.27 2.87
C ALA A 159 8.94 6.98 3.50
N SER A 160 8.48 5.83 3.01
CA SER A 160 8.96 4.52 3.46
C SER A 160 10.44 4.31 3.10
N GLU A 161 10.88 4.76 1.93
CA GLU A 161 12.31 4.71 1.53
C GLU A 161 13.19 5.57 2.45
N MET A 162 12.72 6.75 2.86
CA MET A 162 13.43 7.61 3.79
C MET A 162 13.52 7.00 5.19
N ASP A 163 12.45 6.35 5.66
CA ASP A 163 12.44 5.68 6.96
C ASP A 163 13.40 4.47 6.97
N ILE A 164 13.54 3.76 5.85
CA ILE A 164 14.58 2.73 5.65
C ILE A 164 15.98 3.32 5.80
N LEU A 165 16.26 4.48 5.19
CA LEU A 165 17.56 5.15 5.34
C LEU A 165 17.83 5.58 6.79
N ASP A 166 16.80 6.03 7.50
CA ASP A 166 16.88 6.44 8.92
C ASP A 166 17.27 5.26 9.81
N PHE A 167 16.67 4.09 9.62
CA PHE A 167 17.03 2.88 10.37
C PHE A 167 18.50 2.48 10.15
N VAL A 168 19.00 2.61 8.92
CA VAL A 168 20.42 2.36 8.62
C VAL A 168 21.31 3.41 9.28
N ASN A 169 20.89 4.68 9.28
CA ASN A 169 21.60 5.77 9.94
C ASN A 169 21.69 5.57 11.48
N ASP A 170 20.64 5.03 12.08
CA ASP A 170 20.57 4.63 13.50
C ASP A 170 21.46 3.41 13.85
N GLY A 171 22.16 2.87 12.85
CA GLY A 171 23.13 1.79 13.03
C GLY A 171 22.54 0.39 12.89
N HIS A 172 21.30 0.26 12.41
CA HIS A 172 20.77 -1.05 12.03
C HIS A 172 21.44 -1.56 10.75
N THR A 173 22.07 -2.73 10.86
CA THR A 173 22.82 -3.34 9.76
C THR A 173 22.19 -4.61 9.22
N ASP A 174 21.16 -5.13 9.88
CA ASP A 174 20.38 -6.29 9.44
C ASP A 174 19.25 -5.81 8.51
N PRO A 175 19.22 -6.21 7.23
CA PRO A 175 18.14 -5.94 6.27
C PRO A 175 16.75 -6.18 6.83
N ARG A 176 16.52 -7.28 7.57
CA ARG A 176 15.19 -7.58 8.11
C ARG A 176 14.76 -6.55 9.14
N ARG A 177 15.71 -6.11 9.97
CA ARG A 177 15.45 -5.08 10.97
C ARG A 177 15.30 -3.70 10.33
N VAL A 178 16.04 -3.41 9.26
CA VAL A 178 15.90 -2.17 8.50
C VAL A 178 14.54 -2.10 7.82
N THR A 179 14.05 -3.21 7.26
CA THR A 179 12.73 -3.26 6.63
C THR A 179 11.57 -3.14 7.62
N GLU A 180 11.79 -3.33 8.93
CA GLU A 180 10.77 -3.02 9.96
C GLU A 180 10.37 -1.53 9.95
N ALA A 181 11.14 -0.65 9.28
CA ALA A 181 10.76 0.74 9.06
C ALA A 181 9.39 0.90 8.35
N CYS A 182 8.93 -0.09 7.56
CA CYS A 182 7.64 -0.02 6.87
C CYS A 182 6.44 0.13 7.83
N TRP A 183 6.55 -0.44 9.04
CA TRP A 183 5.53 -0.38 10.08
C TRP A 183 5.32 1.04 10.67
N LEU A 184 6.17 2.02 10.33
CA LEU A 184 5.97 3.40 10.77
C LEU A 184 4.80 4.08 10.05
N ARG A 185 4.47 3.64 8.84
CA ARG A 185 3.45 4.24 7.98
C ARG A 185 2.36 3.27 7.54
N ASP A 186 2.63 1.97 7.65
CA ASP A 186 1.76 0.88 7.20
C ASP A 186 1.31 1.00 5.73
N VAL A 187 2.09 1.73 4.91
CA VAL A 187 1.86 1.81 3.45
C VAL A 187 2.41 0.57 2.77
N PHE A 188 3.64 0.20 3.12
CA PHE A 188 4.33 -1.01 2.65
C PHE A 188 4.10 -2.16 3.62
N ASP A 189 3.88 -3.35 3.08
CA ASP A 189 4.05 -4.58 3.86
C ASP A 189 5.52 -5.03 3.91
N GLU A 190 5.78 -6.20 4.50
CA GLU A 190 7.14 -6.74 4.60
C GLU A 190 7.79 -7.01 3.23
N ASP A 191 6.99 -7.41 2.23
CA ASP A 191 7.48 -7.72 0.89
C ASP A 191 7.75 -6.43 0.10
N ASP A 192 6.86 -5.44 0.18
CA ASP A 192 7.08 -4.11 -0.39
C ASP A 192 8.35 -3.46 0.19
N ALA A 193 8.54 -3.55 1.51
CA ALA A 193 9.72 -3.02 2.20
C ALA A 193 11.01 -3.73 1.77
N ARG A 194 10.95 -5.05 1.60
CA ARG A 194 12.04 -5.86 1.06
C ARG A 194 12.38 -5.41 -0.37
N GLU A 195 11.40 -5.25 -1.23
CA GLU A 195 11.62 -4.81 -2.62
C GLU A 195 12.22 -3.40 -2.68
N ALA A 196 11.70 -2.46 -1.89
CA ALA A 196 12.24 -1.11 -1.78
C ALA A 196 13.71 -1.11 -1.32
N LEU A 197 14.06 -1.92 -0.32
CA LEU A 197 15.45 -2.06 0.13
C LEU A 197 16.35 -2.63 -0.98
N LEU A 198 15.89 -3.66 -1.68
CA LEU A 198 16.66 -4.27 -2.78
C LEU A 198 16.86 -3.27 -3.94
N GLU A 199 15.84 -2.47 -4.24
CA GLU A 199 15.87 -1.44 -5.29
C GLU A 199 16.85 -0.31 -4.94
N LEU A 200 16.79 0.22 -3.71
CA LEU A 200 17.73 1.22 -3.20
C LEU A 200 19.19 0.76 -3.32
N GLY A 201 19.46 -0.53 -3.15
CA GLY A 201 20.80 -1.11 -3.32
C GLY A 201 21.16 -1.50 -4.76
N ALA A 202 20.24 -1.43 -5.72
CA ALA A 202 20.43 -1.87 -7.11
C ALA A 202 20.71 -0.72 -8.09
N TYR A 203 20.46 0.53 -7.67
CA TYR A 203 20.74 1.72 -8.47
C TYR A 203 22.23 1.86 -8.81
N SER A 204 22.54 2.55 -9.93
CA SER A 204 23.93 2.77 -10.36
C SER A 204 24.72 3.64 -9.39
N ALA A 205 24.05 4.63 -8.79
CA ALA A 205 24.55 5.36 -7.63
C ALA A 205 23.63 5.03 -6.44
N PRO A 206 23.85 3.92 -5.73
CA PRO A 206 22.92 3.47 -4.71
C PRO A 206 23.07 4.30 -3.42
N PRO A 207 21.98 4.72 -2.74
CA PRO A 207 22.05 5.34 -1.43
C PRO A 207 22.47 4.37 -0.32
N ILE A 208 22.30 3.06 -0.53
CA ILE A 208 22.66 2.03 0.44
C ILE A 208 23.51 0.93 -0.19
N LEU A 209 24.37 0.32 0.61
CA LEU A 209 25.07 -0.91 0.24
C LEU A 209 24.51 -2.06 1.08
N LEU A 210 24.07 -3.10 0.38
CA LEU A 210 23.77 -4.39 0.96
C LEU A 210 25.07 -5.22 0.89
N GLY A 211 25.69 -5.54 2.02
CA GLY A 211 26.73 -6.59 2.12
C GLY A 211 27.90 -6.53 1.11
N ASP A 212 28.49 -7.70 0.84
CA ASP A 212 29.60 -7.85 -0.10
C ASP A 212 29.12 -7.73 -1.57
N PRO A 213 29.71 -6.82 -2.38
CA PRO A 213 29.34 -6.63 -3.78
C PRO A 213 29.46 -7.89 -4.64
N ALA A 214 30.21 -8.92 -4.20
CA ALA A 214 30.37 -10.18 -4.91
C ALA A 214 29.09 -11.04 -4.98
N PHE A 215 28.09 -10.79 -4.14
CA PHE A 215 26.79 -11.50 -4.13
C PHE A 215 25.72 -10.65 -4.82
N ASN A 216 24.59 -11.21 -5.28
CA ASN A 216 23.46 -10.38 -5.73
C ASN A 216 22.60 -9.93 -4.53
N ASN A 217 21.76 -8.91 -4.69
CA ASN A 217 21.02 -8.32 -3.57
C ASN A 217 20.07 -9.33 -2.86
N GLU A 218 19.49 -10.30 -3.56
CA GLU A 218 18.67 -11.35 -2.93
C GLU A 218 19.51 -12.29 -2.07
N ASP A 219 20.65 -12.78 -2.57
CA ASP A 219 21.57 -13.62 -1.80
C ASP A 219 22.00 -12.95 -0.50
N ARG A 220 22.15 -11.62 -0.54
CA ARG A 220 22.51 -10.78 0.61
C ARG A 220 21.35 -10.65 1.60
N TYR A 221 20.11 -10.47 1.13
CA TYR A 221 18.93 -10.42 2.00
C TYR A 221 18.62 -11.75 2.70
N PHE A 222 18.90 -12.89 2.07
CA PHE A 222 18.70 -14.22 2.65
C PHE A 222 19.89 -14.74 3.46
N GLY A 223 20.95 -13.95 3.62
CA GLY A 223 22.05 -14.24 4.53
C GLY A 223 23.11 -15.20 4.05
N ARG A 224 23.37 -15.22 2.74
CA ARG A 224 24.47 -15.99 2.15
C ARG A 224 25.82 -15.25 2.17
N SER A 225 25.90 -14.05 2.76
CA SER A 225 27.11 -13.22 2.92
C SER A 225 27.26 -12.66 4.33
N GLU A 226 28.47 -12.29 4.78
CA GLU A 226 28.64 -11.51 6.02
C GLU A 226 27.99 -10.11 5.88
N TRP A 227 27.07 -9.79 6.78
CA TRP A 227 26.06 -8.73 6.59
C TRP A 227 26.50 -7.39 7.17
N LYS A 228 26.39 -6.30 6.40
CA LYS A 228 26.00 -4.96 6.90
C LYS A 228 25.26 -4.16 5.82
N VAL A 229 24.02 -3.74 6.09
CA VAL A 229 23.44 -2.58 5.39
C VAL A 229 24.17 -1.34 5.86
N THR A 230 24.64 -0.51 4.93
CA THR A 230 25.30 0.75 5.26
C THR A 230 24.90 1.84 4.28
N LEU A 231 24.90 3.10 4.74
CA LEU A 231 24.72 4.24 3.84
C LEU A 231 25.97 4.47 2.99
N THR A 232 25.78 4.79 1.70
CA THR A 232 26.83 5.34 0.85
C THR A 232 27.09 6.81 1.17
N GLU A 233 28.03 7.44 0.47
CA GLU A 233 28.18 8.90 0.50
C GLU A 233 26.89 9.60 0.04
N LEU A 234 26.29 9.12 -1.06
CA LEU A 234 25.00 9.60 -1.53
C LEU A 234 23.91 9.40 -0.48
N GLY A 235 23.81 8.21 0.13
CA GLY A 235 22.81 7.94 1.17
C GLY A 235 22.92 8.87 2.37
N ARG A 236 24.14 9.16 2.83
CA ARG A 236 24.38 10.14 3.89
C ARG A 236 23.97 11.56 3.49
N SER A 237 24.26 11.96 2.25
CA SER A 237 23.90 13.28 1.73
C SER A 237 22.38 13.45 1.55
N ILE A 238 21.70 12.42 1.05
CA ILE A 238 20.23 12.36 0.96
C ILE A 238 19.62 12.43 2.36
N PHE A 239 20.14 11.65 3.31
CA PHE A 239 19.66 11.66 4.70
C PHE A 239 19.83 13.05 5.35
N ALA A 240 20.96 13.71 5.10
CA ALA A 240 21.23 15.08 5.54
C ALA A 240 20.37 16.15 4.83
N ARG A 241 19.51 15.76 3.87
CA ARG A 241 18.71 16.65 3.00
C ARG A 241 19.58 17.60 2.16
N GLU A 242 20.80 17.17 1.82
CA GLU A 242 21.77 17.95 1.04
C GLU A 242 21.81 17.53 -0.44
N ASP A 243 21.21 16.38 -0.80
CA ASP A 243 21.19 15.88 -2.17
C ASP A 243 19.87 15.16 -2.52
N ASP A 244 19.68 14.91 -3.81
CA ASP A 244 18.48 14.35 -4.41
C ASP A 244 18.80 13.07 -5.19
N MET A 245 18.12 11.97 -4.85
CA MET A 245 18.30 10.64 -5.47
C MET A 245 18.29 10.68 -7.01
N TRP A 246 17.42 11.50 -7.59
CA TRP A 246 17.14 11.52 -9.03
C TRP A 246 18.07 12.44 -9.82
N ARG A 247 19.04 13.09 -9.17
CA ARG A 247 20.18 13.72 -9.84
C ARG A 247 21.24 12.71 -10.27
N HIS A 248 21.31 11.58 -9.56
CA HIS A 248 22.33 10.55 -9.76
C HIS A 248 21.79 9.29 -10.44
N ASN A 249 20.47 9.09 -10.37
CA ASN A 249 19.79 7.92 -10.91
C ASN A 249 18.60 8.32 -11.78
N ARG A 250 18.17 7.38 -12.63
CA ARG A 250 16.93 7.53 -13.41
C ARG A 250 15.77 6.89 -12.66
N ILE A 251 14.65 7.60 -12.59
CA ILE A 251 13.40 7.08 -12.03
C ILE A 251 12.51 6.54 -13.14
N TYR A 252 11.93 5.37 -12.90
CA TYR A 252 10.81 4.84 -13.67
C TYR A 252 9.94 3.98 -12.75
N ARG A 253 8.89 4.58 -12.17
CA ARG A 253 7.96 3.88 -11.28
C ARG A 253 6.54 4.40 -11.42
N TRP A 254 5.58 3.65 -10.90
CA TRP A 254 4.18 4.04 -10.88
C TRP A 254 3.75 4.39 -9.46
N TRP A 255 3.09 5.53 -9.31
CA TRP A 255 2.35 5.89 -8.10
C TRP A 255 0.87 5.88 -8.44
N GLY A 256 0.12 4.86 -7.99
CA GLY A 256 -1.25 4.64 -8.45
C GLY A 256 -1.33 4.61 -9.99
N GLY A 257 -2.08 5.54 -10.58
CA GLY A 257 -2.15 5.73 -12.05
C GLY A 257 -1.18 6.77 -12.64
N THR A 258 -0.25 7.31 -11.84
CA THR A 258 0.74 8.30 -12.27
C THR A 258 2.06 7.61 -12.62
N GLU A 259 2.48 7.77 -13.86
CA GLU A 259 3.82 7.40 -14.32
C GLU A 259 4.84 8.46 -13.89
N LEU A 260 5.87 8.05 -13.14
CA LEU A 260 6.96 8.92 -12.70
C LEU A 260 8.22 8.63 -13.51
N THR A 261 8.68 9.64 -14.24
CA THR A 261 9.98 9.68 -14.95
C THR A 261 10.72 10.96 -14.57
N ASN A 262 12.00 11.10 -14.92
CA ASN A 262 12.73 12.35 -14.68
C ASN A 262 12.05 13.58 -15.35
N GLU A 263 11.32 13.40 -16.45
CA GLU A 263 10.56 14.45 -17.14
C GLU A 263 9.16 14.71 -16.55
N LYS A 264 8.58 13.73 -15.86
CA LYS A 264 7.23 13.79 -15.26
C LYS A 264 7.30 13.62 -13.74
N LEU A 265 8.27 14.28 -13.11
CA LEU A 265 8.61 14.03 -11.72
C LEU A 265 7.74 14.86 -10.76
N TRP A 266 6.51 14.40 -10.55
CA TRP A 266 5.67 14.91 -9.46
C TRP A 266 6.32 14.61 -8.12
N ARG A 267 6.37 15.63 -7.26
CA ARG A 267 7.02 15.56 -5.95
C ARG A 267 6.06 15.97 -4.84
N TRP A 268 6.38 15.55 -3.63
CA TRP A 268 5.66 15.93 -2.42
C TRP A 268 6.57 16.76 -1.52
N ASP A 269 6.10 17.93 -1.11
CA ASP A 269 6.73 18.72 -0.06
C ASP A 269 6.09 18.36 1.28
N ARG A 270 6.84 17.63 2.11
CA ARG A 270 6.37 17.18 3.43
C ARG A 270 6.20 18.32 4.43
N GLU A 271 6.98 19.38 4.31
CA GLU A 271 6.94 20.53 5.23
C GLU A 271 5.68 21.35 4.99
N SER A 272 5.42 21.69 3.72
CA SER A 272 4.22 22.45 3.36
C SER A 272 2.98 21.56 3.13
N ARG A 273 3.15 20.23 3.12
CA ARG A 273 2.13 19.23 2.78
C ARG A 273 1.45 19.55 1.46
N SER A 274 2.27 19.79 0.44
CA SER A 274 1.80 20.25 -0.87
C SER A 274 2.44 19.48 -2.02
N LEU A 275 1.72 19.47 -3.13
CA LEU A 275 2.14 18.80 -4.35
C LEU A 275 3.00 19.76 -5.19
N VAL A 276 4.17 19.29 -5.62
CA VAL A 276 5.10 20.00 -6.50
C VAL A 276 5.01 19.37 -7.90
N ALA A 277 4.66 20.19 -8.89
CA ALA A 277 4.57 19.77 -10.28
C ALA A 277 5.98 19.58 -10.90
N PRO A 278 6.11 18.76 -11.97
CA PRO A 278 7.35 18.58 -12.71
C PRO A 278 7.95 19.89 -13.25
#